data_AF-A0A0L8FHG8-F1
#
_entry.id   AF-A0A0L8FHG8-F1
#
_cell.length_a   1.000
_cell.length_b   1.000
_cell.length_c   1.000
_cell.angle_alpha   90.00
_cell.angle_beta   90.00
_cell.angle_gamma   90.00
#
_symmetry.space_group_name_H-M   'P 1'
#
loop_
_entity.id
_entity.type
_entity.pdbx_description
1 polymer ?
#
loop_
_entity_poly.entity_id
_entity_poly.type
_entity_poly.pdbx_seq_one_letter_code
_entity_poly.pdbx_strand_id
1 'polypeptide(L)' 'QLLFGELAQGKRPRGRPKLRYKDTCKTSLSKCEVDVSTWEERAEERTTWRTVVKEGTASVEEQLQKQTS' A
#
# COMPACT_ATOMS: atom_id res chain seq x y z
N GLN A 1 -23.82 -16.68 -36.30
CA GLN A 1 -23.41 -15.39 -36.90
C GLN A 1 -22.54 -14.68 -35.87
N LEU A 2 -21.22 -14.64 -36.08
CA LEU A 2 -20.26 -14.00 -35.17
C LEU A 2 -20.20 -12.50 -35.51
N LEU A 3 -20.57 -11.63 -34.56
CA LEU A 3 -20.39 -10.19 -34.71
C LEU A 3 -18.89 -9.84 -34.55
N PHE A 4 -18.24 -9.56 -35.68
CA PHE A 4 -16.85 -9.11 -35.81
C PHE A 4 -16.75 -7.61 -36.18
N GLY A 5 -17.56 -6.75 -35.57
CA GLY A 5 -17.40 -5.30 -35.61
C GLY A 5 -17.73 -4.76 -34.23
N GLU A 6 -16.95 -3.91 -33.56
CA GLU A 6 -16.06 -2.86 -34.03
C GLU A 6 -14.93 -2.69 -32.99
N LEU A 7 -13.67 -2.94 -33.36
CA LEU A 7 -12.50 -2.52 -32.59
C LEU A 7 -11.45 -1.87 -33.49
N ALA A 8 -11.89 -1.19 -34.57
CA ALA A 8 -10.99 -0.54 -35.52
C ALA A 8 -10.47 0.83 -35.03
N GLN A 9 -11.22 1.56 -34.18
CA GLN A 9 -10.80 2.88 -33.67
C GLN A 9 -11.21 3.17 -32.20
N GLY A 10 -11.27 2.14 -31.36
CA GLY A 10 -11.49 2.34 -29.93
C GLY A 10 -10.19 2.69 -29.21
N LYS A 11 -9.85 3.98 -29.05
CA LYS A 11 -8.78 4.40 -28.14
C LYS A 11 -9.23 4.11 -26.71
N ARG A 12 -8.92 2.92 -26.20
CA ARG A 12 -9.17 2.61 -24.78
C ARG A 12 -8.38 3.62 -23.96
N PRO A 13 -9.02 4.43 -23.09
CA PRO A 13 -8.27 5.25 -22.17
C PRO A 13 -7.46 4.29 -21.29
N ARG A 14 -6.15 4.24 -21.50
CA ARG A 14 -5.22 3.50 -20.64
C ARG A 14 -5.02 4.32 -19.37
N GLY A 15 -6.08 4.42 -18.56
CA GLY A 15 -5.97 4.95 -17.21
C GLY A 15 -5.05 4.06 -16.38
N ARG A 16 -4.49 4.63 -15.32
CA ARG A 16 -3.75 3.83 -14.34
C ARG A 16 -4.69 2.79 -13.74
N PRO A 17 -4.26 1.52 -13.56
CA PRO A 17 -5.00 0.57 -12.75
C PRO A 17 -5.36 1.17 -11.40
N LYS A 18 -6.56 0.86 -10.89
CA LYS A 18 -6.95 1.23 -9.52
C LYS A 18 -5.92 0.68 -8.54
N LEU A 19 -5.61 1.47 -7.50
CA LEU A 19 -4.69 1.05 -6.45
C LEU A 19 -5.24 -0.21 -5.78
N ARG A 20 -4.40 -1.23 -5.60
CA ARG A 20 -4.81 -2.44 -4.88
C ARG A 20 -4.73 -2.16 -3.38
N TYR A 21 -5.59 -2.82 -2.61
CA TYR A 21 -5.54 -2.74 -1.15
C TYR A 21 -4.14 -3.05 -0.57
N LYS A 22 -3.46 -4.07 -1.13
CA LYS A 22 -2.07 -4.43 -0.76
C LYS A 22 -1.09 -3.27 -0.94
N ASP A 23 -1.27 -2.43 -1.94
CA ASP A 23 -0.37 -1.29 -2.19
C ASP A 23 -0.53 -0.23 -1.08
N THR A 24 -1.76 -0.03 -0.59
CA THR A 24 -2.02 0.82 0.59
C THR A 24 -1.33 0.26 1.83
N CYS A 25 -1.43 -1.05 2.09
CA CYS A 25 -0.76 -1.68 3.22
C CYS A 25 0.76 -1.49 3.17
N LYS A 26 1.38 -1.72 2.00
CA LYS A 26 2.83 -1.50 1.81
C LYS A 26 3.24 -0.06 2.07
N THR A 27 2.42 0.89 1.62
CA THR A 27 2.66 2.31 1.84
C THR A 27 2.61 2.64 3.33
N SER A 28 1.63 2.12 4.06
CA SER A 28 1.53 2.32 5.51
C SER A 28 2.70 1.69 6.26
N LEU A 29 3.14 0.49 5.86
CA LEU A 29 4.32 -0.16 6.46
C LEU A 29 5.59 0.63 6.24
N SER A 30 5.81 1.15 5.03
CA SER A 30 6.94 2.02 4.72
C SER A 30 6.93 3.30 5.55
N LYS A 31 5.76 3.89 5.82
CA LYS A 31 5.64 5.05 6.72
C LYS A 31 5.99 4.72 8.16
N CYS A 32 5.66 3.51 8.61
CA CYS A 32 6.01 2.99 9.93
C CYS A 32 7.47 2.52 10.02
N GLU A 33 8.32 2.84 9.03
CA GLU A 33 9.72 2.41 8.94
C GLU A 33 9.90 0.86 8.95
N VAL A 34 8.85 0.13 8.56
CA VAL A 34 8.89 -1.31 8.40
C VAL A 34 9.26 -1.64 6.96
N ASP A 35 10.36 -2.37 6.78
CA ASP A 35 10.77 -2.80 5.45
C ASP A 35 9.73 -3.75 4.83
N VAL A 36 9.31 -3.41 3.61
CA VAL A 36 8.28 -4.11 2.84
C VAL A 36 8.81 -5.44 2.27
N SER A 37 10.13 -5.67 2.27
CA SER A 37 10.70 -6.95 1.86
C SER A 37 10.80 -7.96 3.00
N THR A 38 11.06 -7.52 4.24
CA THR A 38 11.21 -8.40 5.42
C THR A 38 10.02 -8.38 6.40
N TRP A 39 8.91 -7.71 6.09
CA TRP A 39 7.78 -7.60 7.03
C TRP A 39 7.15 -8.97 7.38
N GLU A 40 7.18 -9.94 6.47
CA GLU A 40 6.63 -11.29 6.70
C GLU A 40 7.43 -12.05 7.76
N GLU A 41 8.75 -11.95 7.73
CA GLU A 41 9.65 -12.53 8.73
C GLU A 41 9.40 -11.90 10.12
N ARG A 42 9.27 -10.58 10.19
CA ARG A 42 8.93 -9.89 11.45
C ARG A 42 7.51 -10.19 11.93
N ALA A 43 6.61 -10.57 11.02
CA ALA A 43 5.22 -10.91 11.33
C ALA A 43 5.06 -12.35 11.83
N GLU A 44 6.07 -13.21 11.63
CA GLU A 44 6.09 -14.59 12.13
C GLU A 44 5.97 -14.61 13.65
N GLU A 45 6.71 -13.73 14.33
CA GLU A 45 6.58 -13.54 15.77
C GLU A 45 5.56 -12.42 16.08
N ARG A 46 4.36 -12.84 16.51
CA ARG A 46 3.22 -11.94 16.80
C ARG A 46 3.58 -10.80 17.78
N THR A 47 4.40 -11.08 18.79
CA THR A 47 4.80 -10.12 19.83
C THR A 47 5.70 -9.05 19.25
N THR A 48 6.76 -9.42 18.55
CA THR A 48 7.62 -8.49 17.80
C THR A 48 6.82 -7.68 16.78
N TRP A 49 5.94 -8.30 16.00
CA TRP A 49 5.09 -7.58 15.06
C TRP A 49 4.27 -6.48 15.73
N ARG A 50 3.63 -6.79 16.86
CA ARG A 50 2.80 -5.82 17.58
C ARG A 50 3.63 -4.65 18.10
N THR A 51 4.84 -4.90 18.60
CA THR A 51 5.74 -3.85 19.10
C THR A 51 6.18 -2.93 17.96
N VAL A 52 6.72 -3.50 16.88
CA VAL A 52 7.20 -2.76 15.71
C VAL A 52 6.09 -1.90 15.09
N VAL A 53 4.89 -2.46 14.93
CA VAL A 53 3.75 -1.70 14.38
C VAL A 53 3.37 -0.55 15.31
N LYS A 54 3.29 -0.76 16.62
CA LYS A 54 2.94 0.29 17.59
C LYS A 54 3.93 1.44 17.59
N GLU A 55 5.22 1.13 17.62
CA GLU A 55 6.30 2.12 17.59
C GLU A 55 6.26 2.91 16.28
N GLY A 56 6.15 2.22 15.14
CA GLY A 56 6.05 2.85 13.84
C GLY A 56 4.82 3.75 13.70
N THR A 57 3.65 3.34 14.22
CA THR A 57 2.44 4.18 14.20
C THR A 57 2.58 5.42 15.07
N ALA A 58 3.19 5.30 16.26
CA ALA A 58 3.41 6.45 17.14
C ALA A 58 4.33 7.49 16.50
N SER A 59 5.40 7.05 15.83
CA SER A 59 6.30 7.94 15.08
C SER A 59 5.56 8.68 13.95
N VAL A 60 4.73 7.97 13.18
CA VAL A 60 3.95 8.58 12.09
C VAL A 60 2.94 9.60 12.62
N GLU A 61 2.26 9.30 13.73
CA GLU A 61 1.32 10.22 14.37
C GLU A 61 2.02 11.47 14.90
N GLU A 62 3.18 11.32 15.55
CA GLU A 62 3.98 12.44 16.03
C GLU A 62 4.46 13.34 14.87
N GLN A 63 4.91 12.75 13.77
CA GLN A 63 5.30 13.48 12.56
C GLN A 63 4.10 14.22 11.94
N LEU A 64 2.93 13.59 11.90
CA LEU A 64 1.71 14.23 11.39
C LEU A 64 1.31 15.43 12.26
N GLN A 65 1.38 15.29 13.59
CA GLN A 65 1.04 16.34 14.53
C GLN A 65 1.96 17.56 14.37
N LYS A 66 3.28 17.34 14.19
CA LYS A 66 4.28 18.39 13.92
C LYS A 66 4.07 19.11 12.59
N GLN A 67 3.49 18.45 11.58
CA GLN A 67 3.20 19.08 10.28
C GLN A 67 1.91 19.91 10.28
N THR A 68 1.00 19.62 11.21
CA THR A 68 -0.30 20.32 11.32
C THR A 68 -0.29 21.51 12.29
N SER A 69 0.80 21.72 13.04
CA SER A 69 1.03 22.89 13.91
C SER A 69 1.90 23.92 13.20
#